data_AF-A0A923EH44-F1
#
_entry.id   AF-A0A923EH44-F1
#
_cell.length_a   1.000
_cell.length_b   1.000
_cell.length_c   1.000
_cell.angle_alpha   90.00
_cell.angle_beta   90.00
_cell.angle_gamma   90.00
#
_symmetry.space_group_name_H-M   'P 1'
#
loop_
_entity.id
_entity.type
_entity.pdbx_description
1 polymer ?
#
loop_
_entity_poly.entity_id
_entity_poly.type
_entity_poly.pdbx_seq_one_letter_code
_entity_poly.pdbx_strand_id
1 'polypeptide(L)' 'MEKLEVQVGCITEDGVCPSTRFKIGIDFGGGLTQRERAILFNSARNCEVGKILYGKVDIEYALNSNVYPRPYSGGINDE' A
#
# COMPACT_ATOMS: atom_id res chain seq x y z
N MET A 1 -7.97 12.83 13.54
CA MET A 1 -7.68 12.45 12.14
C MET A 1 -8.54 13.33 11.25
N GLU A 2 -7.94 14.15 10.41
CA GLU A 2 -8.68 15.09 9.53
C GLU A 2 -9.19 14.41 8.26
N LYS A 3 -8.48 13.38 7.76
CA LYS A 3 -8.87 12.63 6.56
C LYS A 3 -8.19 11.26 6.54
N LEU A 4 -8.94 10.21 6.19
CA LEU A 4 -8.42 8.91 5.78
C LEU A 4 -9.09 8.57 4.46
N GLU A 5 -8.31 8.51 3.38
CA GLU A 5 -8.80 8.14 2.06
C GLU A 5 -7.97 6.97 1.52
N VAL A 6 -8.66 5.99 0.93
CA VAL A 6 -8.03 4.83 0.30
C VAL A 6 -8.55 4.71 -1.11
N GLN A 7 -7.64 4.61 -2.07
CA GLN A 7 -7.94 4.39 -3.47
C GLN A 7 -7.42 3.01 -3.86
N VAL A 8 -8.29 2.18 -4.43
CA VAL A 8 -7.94 0.83 -4.89
C VAL A 8 -8.15 0.76 -6.39
N GLY A 9 -7.06 0.64 -7.12
CA GLY A 9 -7.06 0.25 -8.53
C GLY A 9 -6.92 -1.26 -8.65
N CYS A 10 -7.66 -1.85 -9.58
CA CYS A 10 -7.54 -3.26 -9.91
C CYS A 10 -7.27 -3.40 -11.41
N ILE A 11 -6.27 -4.20 -11.75
CA ILE A 11 -5.96 -4.58 -13.13
C ILE A 11 -5.98 -6.10 -13.18
N THR A 12 -6.94 -6.65 -13.91
CA THR A 12 -7.04 -8.08 -14.20
C THR A 12 -6.53 -8.33 -15.60
N GLU A 13 -5.56 -9.22 -15.73
CA GLU A 13 -5.13 -9.73 -17.02
C GLU A 13 -5.74 -11.12 -17.23
N ASP A 14 -6.69 -11.21 -18.14
CA ASP A 14 -7.36 -12.45 -18.52
C ASP A 14 -6.47 -13.22 -19.51
N GLY A 15 -6.03 -14.42 -19.09
CA GLY A 15 -5.14 -15.29 -19.87
C GLY A 15 -5.08 -16.70 -19.30
N VAL A 16 -4.17 -17.55 -19.82
CA VAL A 16 -4.01 -18.96 -19.39
C VAL A 16 -3.71 -19.08 -17.88
N CYS A 17 -3.06 -18.07 -17.30
CA CYS A 17 -2.91 -17.88 -15.87
C CYS A 17 -3.43 -16.49 -15.48
N PRO A 18 -4.65 -16.36 -14.93
CA PRO A 18 -5.18 -15.06 -14.54
C PRO A 18 -4.28 -14.43 -13.50
N SER A 19 -3.85 -13.19 -13.77
CA SER A 19 -3.08 -12.41 -12.83
C SER A 19 -3.86 -11.15 -12.48
N THR A 20 -3.89 -10.82 -11.19
CA THR A 20 -4.58 -9.63 -10.70
C THR A 20 -3.59 -8.75 -9.97
N ARG A 21 -3.43 -7.52 -10.45
CA ARG A 21 -2.63 -6.50 -9.79
C ARG A 21 -3.52 -5.49 -9.10
N PHE A 22 -3.34 -5.33 -7.80
CA PHE A 22 -4.00 -4.31 -7.00
C PHE A 22 -3.03 -3.17 -6.73
N LYS A 23 -3.49 -1.93 -6.94
CA LYS A 23 -2.77 -0.71 -6.57
C LYS A 23 -3.54 -0.01 -5.48
N ILE A 24 -2.98 0.03 -4.28
CA ILE A 24 -3.62 0.59 -3.09
C ILE A 24 -2.89 1.88 -2.72
N GLY A 25 -3.55 3.01 -2.94
CA GLY A 25 -3.11 4.33 -2.49
C GLY A 25 -3.76 4.68 -1.17
N ILE A 26 -2.97 5.06 -0.16
CA ILE A 26 -3.48 5.48 1.15
C ILE A 26 -3.08 6.93 1.42
N ASP A 27 -4.05 7.77 1.78
CA ASP A 27 -3.88 9.15 2.24
C ASP A 27 -4.35 9.27 3.70
N PHE A 28 -3.40 9.55 4.59
CA PHE A 28 -3.65 9.75 6.02
C PHE A 28 -3.85 11.23 6.42
N GLY A 29 -3.81 12.15 5.45
CA GLY A 29 -3.87 13.59 5.69
C GLY A 29 -2.65 14.18 6.41
N GLY A 30 -2.79 15.44 6.84
CA GLY A 30 -1.73 16.22 7.49
C GLY A 30 -1.57 16.03 8.99
N GLY A 31 -2.57 15.46 9.67
CA GLY A 31 -2.64 15.40 11.13
C GLY A 31 -1.82 14.30 11.81
N LEU A 32 -1.06 13.49 11.06
CA LEU A 32 -0.23 12.42 11.60
C LEU A 32 1.25 12.70 11.38
N THR A 33 2.05 12.35 12.38
CA THR A 33 3.51 12.37 12.28
C THR A 33 3.99 11.35 11.26
N GLN A 34 5.23 11.52 10.77
CA GLN A 34 5.84 10.54 9.85
C GLN A 34 5.88 9.14 10.46
N ARG A 35 6.18 9.03 11.77
CA ARG A 35 6.23 7.76 12.49
C ARG A 35 4.87 7.07 12.53
N GLU A 36 3.80 7.80 12.85
CA GLU A 36 2.45 7.24 12.90
C GLU A 36 1.99 6.77 11.51
N ARG A 37 2.27 7.55 10.46
CA ARG A 37 1.97 7.15 9.07
C ARG A 37 2.74 5.90 8.66
N ALA A 38 4.00 5.77 9.03
CA ALA A 38 4.81 4.59 8.75
C ALA A 38 4.27 3.35 9.49
N ILE A 39 3.85 3.50 10.75
CA ILE A 39 3.22 2.41 11.52
C ILE A 39 1.95 1.95 10.80
N LEU A 40 1.04 2.87 10.49
CA LEU A 40 -0.23 2.54 9.82
C LEU A 40 -0.01 1.92 8.43
N PHE A 41 0.95 2.44 7.67
CA PHE A 41 1.31 1.88 6.37
C PHE A 41 1.85 0.45 6.48
N ASN A 42 2.73 0.18 7.45
CA ASN A 42 3.26 -1.16 7.70
C ASN A 42 2.16 -2.12 8.16
N SER A 43 1.24 -1.65 9.01
CA SER A 43 0.06 -2.42 9.41
C SER A 43 -0.83 -2.76 8.21
N ALA A 44 -1.06 -1.82 7.29
CA ALA A 44 -1.85 -2.06 6.08
C ALA A 44 -1.21 -3.11 5.15
N ARG A 45 0.13 -3.05 4.96
CA ARG A 45 0.86 -4.03 4.14
C ARG A 45 0.85 -5.45 4.71
N ASN A 46 0.78 -5.58 6.04
CA ASN A 46 0.68 -6.88 6.70
C ASN A 46 -0.75 -7.44 6.72
N CYS A 47 -1.73 -6.76 6.13
CA CYS A 47 -3.08 -7.26 6.03
C CYS A 47 -3.12 -8.47 5.08
N GLU A 48 -3.61 -9.62 5.55
CA GLU A 48 -3.57 -10.89 4.83
C GLU A 48 -4.60 -11.02 3.70
N VAL A 49 -5.02 -9.91 3.08
CA VAL A 49 -6.00 -9.91 1.97
C VAL A 49 -5.54 -10.79 0.81
N GLY A 50 -4.23 -10.87 0.57
CA GLY A 50 -3.63 -11.77 -0.43
C GLY A 50 -3.91 -13.26 -0.20
N LYS A 51 -4.29 -13.69 1.01
CA LYS A 51 -4.70 -15.08 1.30
C LYS A 51 -6.15 -15.38 0.92
N ILE A 52 -6.97 -14.35 0.77
CA ILE A 52 -8.40 -14.48 0.41
C ILE A 52 -8.55 -14.51 -1.12
N LEU A 53 -7.61 -13.92 -1.84
CA LEU A 53 -7.65 -13.76 -3.28
C LEU A 53 -7.04 -14.98 -4.00
N TYR A 54 -7.73 -15.48 -5.02
CA TYR A 54 -7.33 -16.67 -5.78
C TYR A 54 -6.43 -16.29 -6.97
N GLY A 55 -5.42 -17.11 -7.28
CA GLY A 55 -4.52 -16.91 -8.41
C GLY A 55 -3.26 -16.13 -8.08
N LYS A 56 -2.54 -15.67 -9.11
CA LYS A 56 -1.31 -14.88 -8.93
C LYS A 56 -1.71 -13.44 -8.64
N VAL A 57 -1.56 -13.04 -7.38
CA VAL A 57 -1.93 -11.71 -6.89
C VAL A 57 -0.69 -10.90 -6.60
N ASP A 58 -0.64 -9.70 -7.16
CA ASP A 58 0.42 -8.71 -6.94
C ASP A 58 -0.21 -7.46 -6.31
N ILE A 59 0.21 -7.09 -5.09
CA ILE A 59 -0.37 -5.95 -4.36
C ILE A 59 0.70 -4.89 -4.17
N GLU A 60 0.50 -3.75 -4.79
CA GLU A 60 1.36 -2.59 -4.70
C GLU A 60 0.72 -1.55 -3.77
N TYR A 61 1.42 -1.21 -2.69
CA TYR A 61 0.98 -0.19 -1.74
C TYR A 61 1.78 1.10 -1.93
N ALA A 62 1.08 2.22 -2.01
CA ALA A 62 1.67 3.55 -2.09
C ALA A 62 1.03 4.50 -1.07
N LEU A 63 1.85 5.38 -0.51
CA LEU A 63 1.35 6.54 0.23
C LEU A 63 1.12 7.67 -0.75
N ASN A 64 -0.12 8.19 -0.81
CA ASN A 64 -0.43 9.36 -1.62
C ASN A 64 0.14 10.60 -0.94
N SER A 65 1.40 10.87 -1.23
CA SER A 65 2.17 11.99 -0.70
C SER A 65 1.86 13.25 -1.48
N ASN A 66 0.62 13.78 -1.41
CA ASN A 66 0.38 15.12 -1.95
C ASN A 66 0.99 16.22 -1.04
N VAL A 67 1.92 15.87 -0.15
CA VAL A 67 2.49 16.76 0.88
C VAL A 67 4.03 16.69 1.02
N TYR A 68 4.79 15.70 0.51
CA TYR A 68 6.27 15.78 0.62
C TYR A 68 7.05 15.07 -0.50
N PRO A 69 8.27 15.56 -0.84
CA PRO A 69 9.17 14.96 -1.81
C PRO A 69 10.12 13.93 -1.15
N ARG A 70 10.39 12.87 -1.92
CA ARG A 70 11.45 11.85 -1.81
C ARG A 70 11.16 10.57 -0.99
N PRO A 71 11.72 9.43 -1.47
CA PRO A 71 11.33 8.11 -1.02
C PRO A 71 11.99 7.75 0.31
N TYR A 72 11.22 7.03 1.12
CA TYR A 72 11.72 6.35 2.32
C TYR A 72 12.63 5.20 1.86
N SER A 73 13.95 5.44 1.86
CA SER A 73 14.95 4.37 1.70
C SER A 73 14.91 3.53 2.98
N GLY A 74 14.17 2.42 2.94
CA GLY A 74 14.17 1.43 4.00
C GLY A 74 15.59 0.95 4.26
N GLY A 75 16.13 1.31 5.43
CA GLY A 75 17.30 0.63 5.98
C GLY A 75 16.89 -0.78 6.35
N ILE A 76 17.32 -1.75 5.55
CA ILE A 76 17.47 -3.13 5.99
C ILE A 76 18.65 -3.08 6.95
N ASN A 77 18.38 -3.23 8.26
CA ASN A 77 19.43 -3.61 9.18
C ASN A 77 19.65 -5.11 8.96
N ASP A 78 20.70 -5.44 8.22
CA ASP A 78 21.34 -6.75 8.32
C ASP A 78 22.07 -6.78 9.67
N GLU A 79 21.59 -7.64 10.58
CA GLU A 79 22.31 -8.10 11.76
C GLU A 79 22.27 -9.62 11.80
#